data_AF-A0A1V5YM33-F1
#
_entry.id   AF-A0A1V5YM33-F1
#
_cell.length_a   1.000
_cell.length_b   1.000
_cell.length_c   1.000
_cell.angle_alpha   90.00
_cell.angle_beta   90.00
_cell.angle_gamma   90.00
#
_symmetry.space_group_name_H-M   'P 1'
#
loop_
_entity.id
_entity.type
_entity.pdbx_description
1 polymer ?
#
loop_
_entity_poly.entity_id
_entity_poly.type
_entity_poly.pdbx_seq_one_letter_code
_entity_poly.pdbx_strand_id
1 'polypeptide(L)'
;MLSRMIEENTPAIHTPETPWIRSIYNTSGEPERELQSRRFNVLEAFLVMTLLLVVLWYVQYLFGVLGDNEAVNKGTAVFLTLAALYCLFGSPFLHKDTLNSWGLGNPEALWRTIRNDKGPRGFITGGIVLVLTVGLAGVVYWQWVEVADFLFGMEEETAASIIATPVGKVGVVLFGLAQAAFFSTCVIRYDNFLSALFTAFKVLLVLGTALYLLAFAVMGMSAFSDFEGPKFALDVFGYIFWGALQQLLFCSYFGTRLRKGFAPAQSPENVWKVRLAVAVLNGAFFGIIHINSWSLVLVCWLLGCVLSWLFMEDRNRNLVALGFIHGFLGSSVGWLFDGDKAGGFEIEMGVGPTHMDGFDPLTMVVVTLLIIGFSIFIIRVWWRWREV
;
A
#
# COMPACT_ATOMS: atom_id res chain seq x y z
N MET A 1 4.03 -51.72 31.23
CA MET A 1 2.56 -51.77 31.48
C MET A 1 2.09 -50.61 32.37
N LEU A 2 2.83 -50.22 33.43
CA LEU A 2 2.49 -49.02 34.23
C LEU A 2 2.62 -47.66 33.51
N SER A 3 3.49 -47.53 32.50
CA SER A 3 3.64 -46.27 31.74
C SER A 3 2.44 -45.92 30.85
N ARG A 4 1.56 -46.89 30.55
CA ARG A 4 0.33 -46.65 29.76
C ARG A 4 -0.87 -46.27 30.61
N MET A 5 -0.81 -46.46 31.93
CA MET A 5 -1.93 -46.12 32.83
C MET A 5 -1.88 -44.68 33.36
N ILE A 6 -0.79 -43.95 33.14
CA ILE A 6 -0.65 -42.55 33.59
C ILE A 6 -1.12 -41.56 32.50
N GLU A 7 -1.16 -41.96 31.23
CA GLU A 7 -1.66 -41.10 30.15
C GLU A 7 -3.19 -40.97 30.10
N GLU A 8 -3.95 -41.90 30.70
CA GLU A 8 -5.42 -41.94 30.56
C GLU A 8 -6.21 -41.13 31.61
N ASN A 9 -5.56 -40.47 32.58
CA ASN A 9 -6.27 -39.78 33.67
C ASN A 9 -5.86 -38.32 33.92
N THR A 10 -5.32 -37.62 32.91
CA THR A 10 -5.16 -36.16 33.02
C THR A 10 -6.47 -35.49 32.58
N PRO A 11 -7.25 -34.85 33.48
CA PRO A 11 -8.43 -34.11 33.06
C PRO A 11 -8.01 -33.03 32.07
N ALA A 12 -8.61 -33.07 30.88
CA ALA A 12 -8.42 -32.04 29.88
C ALA A 12 -8.75 -30.69 30.51
N ILE A 13 -7.72 -29.86 30.67
CA ILE A 13 -7.91 -28.44 30.99
C ILE A 13 -8.66 -27.88 29.79
N HIS A 14 -9.97 -27.71 29.94
CA HIS A 14 -10.78 -26.93 29.01
C HIS A 14 -10.28 -25.48 29.10
N THR A 15 -9.23 -25.19 28.35
CA THR A 15 -8.94 -23.82 27.93
C THR A 15 -10.17 -23.36 27.13
N PRO A 16 -10.81 -22.23 27.48
CA PRO A 16 -11.91 -21.72 26.70
C PRO A 16 -11.46 -21.63 25.25
N GLU A 17 -12.19 -22.30 24.34
CA GLU A 17 -11.88 -22.35 22.92
C GLU A 17 -11.85 -20.90 22.39
N THR A 18 -10.65 -20.34 22.28
CA THR A 18 -10.42 -19.18 21.44
C THR A 18 -10.95 -19.53 20.06
N PRO A 19 -11.79 -18.70 19.42
CA PRO A 19 -12.38 -19.02 18.13
C PRO A 19 -11.26 -19.49 17.20
N TRP A 20 -11.38 -20.73 16.67
CA TRP A 20 -10.35 -21.43 15.93
C TRP A 20 -9.78 -20.55 14.81
N ILE A 21 -8.66 -19.90 15.09
CA ILE A 21 -7.92 -19.15 14.11
C ILE A 21 -7.21 -20.18 13.23
N ARG A 22 -7.65 -20.32 11.98
CA ARG A 22 -7.03 -21.24 11.02
C ARG A 22 -5.78 -20.62 10.41
N SER A 23 -4.80 -21.48 10.14
CA SER A 23 -3.68 -21.15 9.26
C SER A 23 -4.02 -21.63 7.85
N ILE A 24 -4.05 -20.73 6.88
CA ILE A 24 -4.24 -21.06 5.46
C ILE A 24 -2.93 -20.83 4.71
N TYR A 25 -2.69 -21.60 3.66
CA TYR A 25 -1.57 -21.30 2.77
C TYR A 25 -1.97 -20.19 1.77
N ASN A 26 -1.16 -19.15 1.66
CA ASN A 26 -1.33 -18.10 0.66
C ASN A 26 -0.91 -18.58 -0.74
N THR A 27 -1.05 -17.74 -1.76
CA THR A 27 -0.68 -18.06 -3.15
C THR A 27 0.80 -18.45 -3.33
N SER A 28 1.69 -18.05 -2.43
CA SER A 28 3.12 -18.42 -2.42
C SER A 28 3.38 -19.72 -1.65
N GLY A 29 2.36 -20.36 -1.07
CA GLY A 29 2.51 -21.55 -0.24
C GLY A 29 3.01 -21.28 1.18
N GLU A 30 2.93 -20.03 1.66
CA GLU A 30 3.31 -19.67 3.02
C GLU A 30 2.09 -19.70 3.96
N PRO A 31 2.21 -20.21 5.19
CA PRO A 31 1.12 -20.22 6.15
C PRO A 31 0.82 -18.80 6.65
N GLU A 32 -0.45 -18.40 6.61
CA GLU A 32 -0.94 -17.14 7.14
C GLU A 32 -2.18 -17.33 8.00
N ARG A 33 -2.29 -16.51 9.05
CA ARG A 33 -3.48 -16.42 9.89
C ARG A 33 -4.67 -15.90 9.09
N GLU A 34 -5.82 -16.55 9.22
CA GLU A 34 -7.06 -16.10 8.61
C GLU A 34 -8.26 -16.60 9.41
N LEU A 35 -9.26 -15.73 9.66
CA LEU A 35 -10.53 -16.13 10.26
C LEU A 35 -11.62 -16.38 9.22
N GLN A 36 -11.61 -15.65 8.11
CA GLN A 36 -12.64 -15.67 7.08
C GLN A 36 -12.36 -16.67 5.97
N SER A 37 -13.40 -17.03 5.22
CA SER A 37 -13.29 -17.96 4.10
C SER A 37 -12.44 -17.41 2.94
N ARG A 38 -11.94 -18.28 2.05
CA ARG A 38 -11.24 -17.82 0.83
C ARG A 38 -12.20 -17.03 -0.07
N ARG A 39 -13.43 -17.53 -0.21
CA ARG A 39 -14.51 -16.84 -0.91
C ARG A 39 -14.74 -15.43 -0.36
N PHE A 40 -14.81 -15.28 0.97
CA PHE A 40 -15.05 -13.98 1.61
C PHE A 40 -13.96 -12.97 1.26
N ASN A 41 -12.69 -13.37 1.35
CA ASN A 41 -11.54 -12.55 0.95
C ASN A 41 -11.67 -12.03 -0.50
N VAL A 42 -11.99 -12.91 -1.45
CA VAL A 42 -12.16 -12.52 -2.87
C VAL A 42 -13.36 -11.60 -3.05
N LEU A 43 -14.51 -11.93 -2.43
CA LEU A 43 -15.71 -11.10 -2.52
C LEU A 43 -15.47 -9.69 -1.97
N GLU A 44 -14.81 -9.58 -0.82
CA GLU A 44 -14.53 -8.28 -0.20
C GLU A 44 -13.62 -7.42 -1.09
N ALA A 45 -12.54 -7.98 -1.63
CA ALA A 45 -11.65 -7.24 -2.52
C ALA A 45 -12.39 -6.67 -3.73
N PHE A 46 -13.18 -7.51 -4.42
CA PHE A 46 -13.93 -7.08 -5.60
C PHE A 46 -15.09 -6.14 -5.25
N LEU A 47 -15.77 -6.36 -4.12
CA LEU A 47 -16.85 -5.49 -3.67
C LEU A 47 -16.33 -4.09 -3.36
N VAL A 48 -15.23 -3.98 -2.62
CA VAL A 48 -14.62 -2.68 -2.30
C VAL A 48 -14.16 -1.98 -3.57
N MET A 49 -13.47 -2.66 -4.49
CA MET A 49 -13.07 -2.04 -5.76
C MET A 49 -14.28 -1.59 -6.59
N THR A 50 -15.33 -2.41 -6.67
CA THR A 50 -16.57 -2.05 -7.40
C THR A 50 -17.23 -0.81 -6.78
N LEU A 51 -17.28 -0.75 -5.45
CA LEU A 51 -17.84 0.37 -4.69
C LEU A 51 -17.04 1.66 -4.91
N LEU A 52 -15.71 1.58 -4.91
CA LEU A 52 -14.83 2.70 -5.24
C LEU A 52 -15.12 3.21 -6.66
N LEU A 53 -15.25 2.32 -7.64
CA LEU A 53 -15.56 2.71 -9.02
C LEU A 53 -16.93 3.38 -9.16
N VAL A 54 -17.96 2.83 -8.52
CA VAL A 54 -19.31 3.42 -8.53
C VAL A 54 -19.27 4.81 -7.89
N VAL A 55 -18.66 4.95 -6.71
CA VAL A 55 -18.65 6.22 -5.99
C VAL A 55 -17.80 7.27 -6.71
N LEU A 56 -16.64 6.91 -7.23
CA LEU A 56 -15.81 7.85 -7.99
C LEU A 56 -16.48 8.24 -9.32
N TRP A 57 -16.90 7.28 -10.13
CA TRP A 57 -17.25 7.58 -11.53
C TRP A 57 -18.74 7.80 -11.77
N TYR A 58 -19.63 7.23 -10.97
CA TYR A 58 -21.07 7.43 -11.14
C TYR A 58 -21.62 8.48 -10.18
N VAL A 59 -20.99 8.67 -9.01
CA VAL A 59 -21.42 9.67 -8.02
C VAL A 59 -20.58 10.94 -8.16
N GLN A 60 -19.28 10.87 -7.86
CA GLN A 60 -18.43 12.07 -7.84
C GLN A 60 -18.25 12.67 -9.24
N TYR A 61 -17.91 11.88 -10.25
CA TYR A 61 -17.67 12.43 -11.58
C TYR A 61 -18.93 13.05 -12.20
N LEU A 62 -20.04 12.31 -12.26
CA LEU A 62 -21.26 12.77 -12.91
C LEU A 62 -21.95 13.92 -12.17
N PHE A 63 -22.02 13.85 -10.84
CA PHE A 63 -22.80 14.83 -10.07
C PHE A 63 -21.93 15.85 -9.36
N GLY A 64 -20.71 15.49 -8.94
CA GLY A 64 -19.79 16.39 -8.25
C GLY A 64 -18.92 17.22 -9.18
N VAL A 65 -18.26 16.58 -10.15
CA VAL A 65 -17.35 17.25 -11.11
C VAL A 65 -18.14 17.87 -12.25
N LEU A 66 -18.87 17.07 -13.03
CA LEU A 66 -19.63 17.56 -14.18
C LEU A 66 -20.88 18.35 -13.78
N GLY A 67 -21.48 18.00 -12.64
CA GLY A 67 -22.63 18.70 -12.07
C GLY A 67 -22.27 19.91 -11.22
N ASP A 68 -20.98 20.21 -11.06
CA ASP A 68 -20.44 21.30 -10.22
C ASP A 68 -21.06 21.34 -8.81
N ASN A 69 -21.20 20.16 -8.18
CA ASN A 69 -21.83 20.01 -6.88
C ASN A 69 -20.80 19.71 -5.79
N GLU A 70 -20.38 20.76 -5.09
CA GLU A 70 -19.41 20.67 -4.01
C GLU A 70 -19.88 19.76 -2.86
N ALA A 71 -21.19 19.69 -2.58
CA ALA A 71 -21.73 18.82 -1.53
C ALA A 71 -21.55 17.34 -1.88
N VAL A 72 -21.68 16.97 -3.16
CA VAL A 72 -21.40 15.61 -3.65
C VAL A 72 -19.90 15.30 -3.54
N ASN A 73 -19.02 16.25 -3.88
CA ASN A 73 -17.57 16.07 -3.74
C ASN A 73 -17.17 15.85 -2.28
N LYS A 74 -17.67 16.69 -1.37
CA LYS A 74 -17.45 16.54 0.08
C LYS A 74 -18.03 15.23 0.62
N GLY A 75 -19.26 14.88 0.23
CA GLY A 75 -19.90 13.62 0.64
C GLY A 75 -19.12 12.39 0.17
N THR A 76 -18.61 12.42 -1.06
CA THR A 76 -17.75 11.36 -1.60
C THR A 76 -16.43 11.26 -0.84
N ALA A 77 -15.78 12.39 -0.54
CA ALA A 77 -14.54 12.41 0.24
C ALA A 77 -14.74 11.79 1.65
N VAL A 78 -15.85 12.13 2.33
CA VAL A 78 -16.21 11.52 3.62
C VAL A 78 -16.42 10.01 3.47
N PHE A 79 -17.17 9.58 2.45
CA PHE A 79 -17.38 8.15 2.19
C PHE A 79 -16.07 7.41 1.94
N LEU A 80 -15.19 7.94 1.08
CA LEU A 80 -13.89 7.34 0.77
C LEU A 80 -12.99 7.27 2.02
N THR A 81 -13.06 8.27 2.89
CA THR A 81 -12.38 8.25 4.19
C THR A 81 -12.89 7.11 5.06
N LEU A 82 -14.21 6.95 5.18
CA LEU A 82 -14.81 5.83 5.92
C LEU A 82 -14.45 4.46 5.31
N ALA A 83 -14.44 4.36 3.98
CA ALA A 83 -14.02 3.15 3.27
C ALA A 83 -12.54 2.83 3.52
N ALA A 84 -11.67 3.85 3.53
CA ALA A 84 -10.26 3.69 3.88
C ALA A 84 -10.10 3.24 5.34
N LEU A 85 -10.84 3.83 6.29
CA LEU A 85 -10.84 3.38 7.69
C LEU A 85 -11.32 1.94 7.83
N TYR A 86 -12.36 1.53 7.09
CA TYR A 86 -12.77 0.13 7.02
C TYR A 86 -11.64 -0.76 6.49
N CYS A 87 -11.01 -0.39 5.38
CA CYS A 87 -9.92 -1.17 4.81
C CYS A 87 -8.77 -1.31 5.82
N LEU A 88 -8.35 -0.22 6.47
CA LEU A 88 -7.18 -0.17 7.36
C LEU A 88 -7.41 -0.79 8.74
N PHE A 89 -8.64 -0.75 9.28
CA PHE A 89 -8.93 -1.18 10.64
C PHE A 89 -10.03 -2.23 10.72
N GLY A 90 -11.12 -2.07 9.97
CA GLY A 90 -12.26 -2.98 9.97
C GLY A 90 -11.92 -4.35 9.39
N SER A 91 -11.45 -4.39 8.14
CA SER A 91 -11.10 -5.62 7.45
C SER A 91 -10.02 -6.45 8.19
N PRO A 92 -8.85 -5.88 8.57
CA PRO A 92 -7.86 -6.66 9.31
C PRO A 92 -8.37 -7.19 10.66
N PHE A 93 -9.27 -6.46 11.32
CA PHE A 93 -9.91 -6.95 12.54
C PHE A 93 -10.83 -8.14 12.29
N LEU A 94 -11.64 -8.09 11.22
CA LEU A 94 -12.55 -9.17 10.80
C LEU A 94 -11.81 -10.43 10.36
N HIS A 95 -10.66 -10.25 9.71
CA HIS A 95 -9.79 -11.32 9.23
C HIS A 95 -8.79 -11.83 10.25
N LYS A 96 -8.61 -11.10 11.35
CA LYS A 96 -7.55 -11.32 12.35
C LYS A 96 -6.17 -11.37 11.71
N ASP A 97 -5.91 -10.44 10.79
CA ASP A 97 -4.61 -10.35 10.17
C ASP A 97 -3.52 -10.00 11.17
N THR A 98 -2.30 -10.36 10.81
CA THR A 98 -1.10 -9.96 11.54
C THR A 98 -0.45 -8.76 10.85
N LEU A 99 0.28 -7.95 11.63
CA LEU A 99 1.11 -6.87 11.08
C LEU A 99 2.07 -7.40 10.00
N ASN A 100 2.66 -8.57 10.22
CA ASN A 100 3.54 -9.23 9.25
C ASN A 100 2.82 -9.54 7.93
N SER A 101 1.58 -10.05 7.96
CA SER A 101 0.80 -10.24 6.72
C SER A 101 0.49 -8.93 6.00
N TRP A 102 0.52 -7.81 6.69
CA TRP A 102 0.37 -6.48 6.10
C TRP A 102 1.72 -5.82 5.76
N GLY A 103 2.84 -6.53 5.89
CA GLY A 103 4.16 -5.96 5.65
C GLY A 103 4.56 -4.85 6.63
N LEU A 104 3.86 -4.77 7.77
CA LEU A 104 4.06 -3.81 8.85
C LEU A 104 4.98 -4.41 9.93
N GLY A 105 5.74 -3.53 10.59
CA GLY A 105 6.56 -3.85 11.74
C GLY A 105 5.72 -4.24 12.96
N ASN A 106 6.23 -5.16 13.77
CA ASN A 106 5.61 -5.53 15.04
C ASN A 106 6.39 -4.89 16.20
N PRO A 107 5.84 -3.86 16.87
CA PRO A 107 6.54 -3.14 17.93
C PRO A 107 6.87 -4.02 19.14
N GLU A 108 6.05 -5.03 19.42
CA GLU A 108 6.31 -5.99 20.50
C GLU A 108 7.49 -6.90 20.14
N ALA A 109 7.53 -7.42 18.91
CA ALA A 109 8.65 -8.24 18.43
C ALA A 109 9.96 -7.42 18.37
N LEU A 110 9.86 -6.16 17.95
CA LEU A 110 10.98 -5.21 17.96
C LEU A 110 11.49 -4.98 19.39
N TRP A 111 10.60 -4.68 20.33
CA TRP A 111 10.96 -4.49 21.74
C TRP A 111 11.64 -5.72 22.34
N ARG A 112 11.10 -6.93 22.09
CA ARG A 112 11.73 -8.18 22.52
C ARG A 112 13.11 -8.36 21.91
N THR A 113 13.30 -8.00 20.64
CA THR A 113 14.61 -8.06 19.97
C THR A 113 15.61 -7.12 20.65
N ILE A 114 15.22 -5.87 20.90
CA ILE A 114 16.09 -4.87 21.56
C ILE A 114 16.42 -5.29 22.99
N ARG A 115 15.44 -5.80 23.74
CA ARG A 115 15.59 -6.09 25.17
C ARG A 115 16.27 -7.43 25.47
N ASN A 116 15.98 -8.47 24.69
CA ASN A 116 16.37 -9.85 25.02
C ASN A 116 17.58 -10.33 24.23
N ASP A 117 17.97 -9.65 23.16
CA ASP A 117 19.16 -10.00 22.40
C ASP A 117 20.42 -9.61 23.19
N LYS A 118 21.24 -10.61 23.53
CA LYS A 118 22.51 -10.42 24.25
C LYS A 118 23.66 -10.07 23.30
N GLY A 119 23.45 -10.13 21.99
CA GLY A 119 24.42 -9.78 20.97
C GLY A 119 24.37 -8.30 20.56
N PRO A 120 25.26 -7.87 19.64
CA PRO A 120 25.29 -6.48 19.16
C PRO A 120 24.05 -6.08 18.37
N ARG A 121 23.29 -7.05 17.85
CA ARG A 121 22.11 -6.80 17.01
C ARG A 121 21.02 -6.01 17.75
N GLY A 122 20.68 -6.38 18.99
CA GLY A 122 19.70 -5.64 19.79
C GLY A 122 20.07 -4.16 19.98
N PHE A 123 21.35 -3.89 20.30
CA PHE A 123 21.88 -2.54 20.46
C PHE A 123 21.86 -1.75 19.14
N ILE A 124 22.32 -2.36 18.04
CA ILE A 124 22.32 -1.73 16.71
C ILE A 124 20.90 -1.41 16.28
N THR A 125 19.96 -2.35 16.39
CA THR A 125 18.56 -2.12 16.05
C THR A 125 17.95 -1.02 16.92
N GLY A 126 18.20 -1.02 18.23
CA GLY A 126 17.74 0.05 19.12
C GLY A 126 18.30 1.42 18.75
N GLY A 127 19.58 1.50 18.40
CA GLY A 127 20.23 2.71 17.91
C GLY A 127 19.62 3.22 16.60
N ILE A 128 19.37 2.32 15.64
CA ILE A 128 18.72 2.66 14.36
C ILE A 128 17.31 3.22 14.62
N VAL A 129 16.51 2.54 15.44
CA VAL A 129 15.15 2.99 15.78
C VAL A 129 15.21 4.39 16.39
N LEU A 130 16.09 4.62 17.38
CA LEU A 130 16.25 5.92 18.03
C LEU A 130 16.64 7.02 17.03
N VAL A 131 17.64 6.76 16.18
CA VAL A 131 18.09 7.72 15.17
C VAL A 131 16.98 8.03 14.17
N LEU A 132 16.23 7.02 13.71
CA LEU A 132 15.10 7.24 12.81
C LEU A 132 13.98 8.03 13.49
N THR A 133 13.61 7.69 14.73
CA THR A 133 12.57 8.41 15.47
C THR A 133 12.95 9.87 15.68
N VAL A 134 14.15 10.15 16.20
CA VAL A 134 14.59 11.52 16.49
C VAL A 134 14.84 12.29 15.20
N GLY A 135 15.45 11.68 14.21
CA GLY A 135 15.74 12.29 12.91
C GLY A 135 14.47 12.70 12.18
N LEU A 136 13.49 11.78 12.04
CA LEU A 136 12.22 12.08 11.39
C LEU A 136 11.40 13.11 12.18
N ALA A 137 11.38 13.04 13.53
CA ALA A 137 10.72 14.05 14.34
C ALA A 137 11.37 15.45 14.16
N GLY A 138 12.71 15.49 14.05
CA GLY A 138 13.45 16.71 13.74
C GLY A 138 13.09 17.28 12.36
N VAL A 139 12.96 16.42 11.34
CA VAL A 139 12.49 16.82 10.00
C VAL A 139 11.07 17.38 10.06
N VAL A 140 10.14 16.71 10.75
CA VAL A 140 8.76 17.21 10.92
C VAL A 140 8.73 18.57 11.60
N TYR A 141 9.56 18.77 12.62
CA TYR A 141 9.64 20.05 13.31
C TYR A 141 10.20 21.15 12.40
N TRP A 142 11.25 20.85 11.63
CA TRP A 142 11.89 21.81 10.72
C TRP A 142 10.99 22.17 9.54
N GLN A 143 10.26 21.19 9.00
CA GLN A 143 9.40 21.29 7.82
C GLN A 143 7.92 21.34 8.22
N TRP A 144 7.60 21.95 9.38
CA TRP A 144 6.26 21.88 9.95
C TRP A 144 5.20 22.48 9.03
N VAL A 145 5.51 23.57 8.34
CA VAL A 145 4.58 24.24 7.42
C VAL A 145 4.18 23.29 6.30
N GLU A 146 5.17 22.68 5.66
CA GLU A 146 5.00 21.74 4.56
C GLU A 146 4.29 20.46 5.02
N VAL A 147 4.63 19.95 6.21
CA VAL A 147 3.97 18.78 6.79
C VAL A 147 2.51 19.09 7.16
N ALA A 148 2.22 20.28 7.68
CA ALA A 148 0.87 20.66 8.06
C ALA A 148 -0.03 20.88 6.84
N ASP A 149 0.49 21.49 5.77
CA ASP A 149 -0.20 21.56 4.49
C ASP A 149 -0.45 20.15 3.93
N PHE A 150 0.57 19.32 3.85
CA PHE A 150 0.44 17.97 3.29
C PHE A 150 -0.53 17.07 4.08
N LEU A 151 -0.47 17.06 5.42
CA LEU A 151 -1.28 16.15 6.24
C LEU A 151 -2.68 16.67 6.55
N PHE A 152 -2.85 17.99 6.63
CA PHE A 152 -4.09 18.60 7.12
C PHE A 152 -4.71 19.60 6.14
N GLY A 153 -4.07 19.90 5.01
CA GLY A 153 -4.46 21.00 4.12
C GLY A 153 -4.42 22.35 4.83
N MET A 154 -3.49 22.51 5.79
CA MET A 154 -3.41 23.71 6.62
C MET A 154 -2.72 24.84 5.86
N GLU A 155 -3.35 26.01 5.82
CA GLU A 155 -2.73 27.22 5.27
C GLU A 155 -1.41 27.56 5.96
N GLU A 156 -0.42 28.01 5.17
CA GLU A 156 0.93 28.33 5.63
C GLU A 156 0.93 29.29 6.84
N GLU A 157 0.13 30.35 6.80
CA GLU A 157 0.03 31.32 7.89
C GLU A 157 -0.44 30.66 9.20
N THR A 158 -1.42 29.76 9.10
CA THR A 158 -1.95 29.02 10.26
C THR A 158 -0.88 28.10 10.82
N ALA A 159 -0.21 27.31 9.97
CA ALA A 159 0.86 26.42 10.38
C ALA A 159 2.03 27.16 11.04
N ALA A 160 2.46 28.28 10.45
CA ALA A 160 3.49 29.15 10.98
C ALA A 160 3.09 29.76 12.34
N SER A 161 1.83 30.17 12.50
CA SER A 161 1.34 30.74 13.77
C SER A 161 1.38 29.74 14.92
N ILE A 162 1.13 28.45 14.65
CA ILE A 162 1.19 27.38 15.64
C ILE A 162 2.62 27.27 16.19
N ILE A 163 3.61 27.06 15.33
CA ILE A 163 5.00 26.84 15.74
C ILE A 163 5.69 28.10 16.29
N ALA A 164 5.12 29.29 16.07
CA ALA A 164 5.61 30.52 16.68
C ALA A 164 5.40 30.56 18.21
N THR A 165 4.38 29.86 18.74
CA THR A 165 4.06 29.85 20.17
C THR A 165 4.83 28.78 20.95
N PRO A 166 5.19 28.98 22.24
CA PRO A 166 5.82 27.93 23.04
C PRO A 166 5.01 26.65 23.13
N VAL A 167 3.69 26.77 23.26
CA VAL A 167 2.75 25.63 23.33
C VAL A 167 2.72 24.88 22.00
N GLY A 168 2.65 25.60 20.88
CA GLY A 168 2.65 24.97 19.56
C GLY A 168 3.98 24.30 19.23
N LYS A 169 5.13 24.85 19.62
CA LYS A 169 6.43 24.14 19.49
C LYS A 169 6.43 22.79 20.19
N VAL A 170 5.95 22.75 21.43
CA VAL A 170 5.80 21.49 22.18
C VAL A 170 4.83 20.55 21.47
N GLY A 171 3.69 21.07 21.00
CA GLY A 171 2.70 20.31 20.24
C GLY A 171 3.29 19.66 18.97
N VAL A 172 4.03 20.44 18.17
CA VAL A 172 4.68 19.95 16.94
C VAL A 172 5.75 18.92 17.25
N VAL A 173 6.58 19.11 18.30
CA VAL A 173 7.57 18.10 18.72
C VAL A 173 6.89 16.80 19.13
N LEU A 174 5.85 16.87 19.96
CA LEU A 174 5.12 15.67 20.40
C LEU A 174 4.44 14.95 19.24
N PHE A 175 3.85 15.71 18.31
CA PHE A 175 3.24 15.18 17.10
C PHE A 175 4.28 14.52 16.19
N GLY A 176 5.40 15.18 15.93
CA GLY A 176 6.52 14.65 15.15
C GLY A 176 7.11 13.39 15.78
N LEU A 177 7.31 13.37 17.11
CA LEU A 177 7.76 12.18 17.83
C LEU A 177 6.75 11.04 17.75
N ALA A 178 5.46 11.31 17.88
CA ALA A 178 4.42 10.29 17.79
C ALA A 178 4.38 9.65 16.39
N GLN A 179 4.41 10.46 15.33
CA GLN A 179 4.46 9.97 13.95
C GLN A 179 5.75 9.21 13.65
N ALA A 180 6.90 9.77 14.03
CA ALA A 180 8.19 9.15 13.80
C ALA A 180 8.35 7.84 14.57
N ALA A 181 7.84 7.77 15.80
CA ALA A 181 7.80 6.54 16.59
C ALA A 181 6.90 5.52 15.90
N PHE A 182 5.67 5.89 15.53
CA PHE A 182 4.77 5.00 14.78
C PHE A 182 5.42 4.47 13.51
N PHE A 183 6.04 5.33 12.70
CA PHE A 183 6.72 4.91 11.47
C PHE A 183 7.87 3.93 11.77
N SER A 184 8.78 4.34 12.65
CA SER A 184 9.98 3.56 12.97
C SER A 184 9.69 2.27 13.72
N THR A 185 8.58 2.11 14.44
CA THR A 185 8.26 0.87 15.18
C THR A 185 7.19 0.01 14.55
N CYS A 186 6.25 0.60 13.80
CA CYS A 186 5.07 -0.09 13.28
C CYS A 186 5.06 -0.23 11.75
N VAL A 187 5.79 0.61 11.01
CA VAL A 187 5.83 0.52 9.53
C VAL A 187 7.01 -0.32 9.05
N ILE A 188 8.18 -0.21 9.70
CA ILE A 188 9.40 -0.92 9.30
C ILE A 188 9.42 -2.35 9.83
N ARG A 189 9.52 -3.33 8.92
CA ARG A 189 9.84 -4.73 9.25
C ARG A 189 11.34 -4.97 9.30
N TYR A 190 11.95 -4.79 10.47
CA TYR A 190 13.39 -4.98 10.66
C TYR A 190 13.89 -6.41 10.46
N ASP A 191 13.00 -7.40 10.60
CA ASP A 191 13.31 -8.82 10.44
C ASP A 191 13.67 -9.20 8.99
N ASN A 192 13.04 -8.54 8.01
CA ASN A 192 13.28 -8.79 6.58
C ASN A 192 13.82 -7.57 5.82
N PHE A 193 14.08 -6.43 6.48
CA PHE A 193 14.40 -5.15 5.84
C PHE A 193 15.54 -5.25 4.83
N LEU A 194 16.66 -5.88 5.19
CA LEU A 194 17.81 -6.00 4.28
C LEU A 194 17.48 -6.85 3.06
N SER A 195 16.80 -7.99 3.24
CA SER A 195 16.36 -8.86 2.13
C SER A 195 15.45 -8.10 1.17
N ALA A 196 14.43 -7.41 1.71
CA ALA A 196 13.49 -6.63 0.92
C ALA A 196 14.18 -5.45 0.22
N LEU A 197 15.13 -4.77 0.88
CA LEU A 197 15.88 -3.66 0.31
C LEU A 197 16.82 -4.10 -0.82
N PHE A 198 17.50 -5.23 -0.68
CA PHE A 198 18.30 -5.80 -1.78
C PHE A 198 17.42 -6.15 -2.99
N THR A 199 16.23 -6.70 -2.76
CA THR A 199 15.25 -6.93 -3.82
C THR A 199 14.80 -5.62 -4.46
N ALA A 200 14.54 -4.58 -3.65
CA ALA A 200 14.20 -3.25 -4.13
C ALA A 200 15.28 -2.68 -5.05
N PHE A 201 16.56 -2.75 -4.66
CA PHE A 201 17.67 -2.31 -5.52
C PHE A 201 17.74 -3.06 -6.85
N LYS A 202 17.51 -4.38 -6.85
CA LYS A 202 17.49 -5.15 -8.10
C LYS A 202 16.35 -4.71 -9.03
N VAL A 203 15.16 -4.47 -8.46
CA VAL A 203 14.02 -3.98 -9.23
C VAL A 203 14.28 -2.56 -9.74
N LEU A 204 14.81 -1.67 -8.91
CA LEU A 204 15.16 -0.31 -9.31
C LEU A 204 16.23 -0.30 -10.40
N LEU A 205 17.23 -1.18 -10.31
CA LEU A 205 18.23 -1.31 -11.37
C LEU A 205 17.58 -1.73 -12.70
N VAL A 206 16.69 -2.73 -12.70
CA VAL A 206 16.06 -3.22 -13.93
C VAL A 206 15.01 -2.24 -14.48
N LEU A 207 14.01 -1.89 -13.66
CA LEU A 207 12.89 -1.05 -14.07
C LEU A 207 13.30 0.42 -14.22
N GLY A 208 14.18 0.92 -13.35
CA GLY A 208 14.74 2.26 -13.47
C GLY A 208 15.57 2.39 -14.74
N THR A 209 16.47 1.44 -15.03
CA THR A 209 17.22 1.48 -16.30
C THR A 209 16.27 1.43 -17.51
N ALA A 210 15.26 0.55 -17.49
CA ALA A 210 14.28 0.47 -18.57
C ALA A 210 13.50 1.79 -18.76
N LEU A 211 13.08 2.44 -17.66
CA LEU A 211 12.39 3.71 -17.68
C LEU A 211 13.25 4.84 -18.28
N TYR A 212 14.51 4.94 -17.87
CA TYR A 212 15.41 5.99 -18.35
C TYR A 212 15.81 5.76 -19.81
N LEU A 213 15.99 4.49 -20.22
CA LEU A 213 16.20 4.14 -21.63
C LEU A 213 14.96 4.45 -22.47
N LEU A 214 13.75 4.19 -21.96
CA LEU A 214 12.51 4.54 -22.62
C LEU A 214 12.39 6.07 -22.79
N ALA A 215 12.63 6.84 -21.74
CA ALA A 215 12.63 8.30 -21.80
C ALA A 215 13.63 8.83 -22.84
N PHE A 216 14.85 8.29 -22.85
CA PHE A 216 15.85 8.64 -23.86
C PHE A 216 15.43 8.22 -25.28
N ALA A 217 14.83 7.03 -25.46
CA ALA A 217 14.40 6.56 -26.77
C ALA A 217 13.27 7.43 -27.36
N VAL A 218 12.41 7.98 -26.50
CA VAL A 218 11.23 8.74 -26.91
C VAL A 218 11.51 10.24 -27.04
N MET A 219 12.25 10.82 -26.10
CA MET A 219 12.50 12.26 -26.03
C MET A 219 13.96 12.64 -26.35
N GLY A 220 14.89 11.68 -26.41
CA GLY A 220 16.31 11.96 -26.56
C GLY A 220 16.92 12.61 -25.31
N MET A 221 17.87 13.53 -25.50
CA MET A 221 18.54 14.22 -24.38
C MET A 221 17.63 15.23 -23.67
N SER A 222 16.53 15.68 -24.27
CA SER A 222 15.63 16.65 -23.63
C SER A 222 14.93 16.07 -22.39
N ALA A 223 14.76 14.75 -22.32
CA ALA A 223 14.26 14.04 -21.13
C ALA A 223 14.98 14.44 -19.84
N PHE A 224 16.26 14.81 -19.96
CA PHE A 224 17.16 15.07 -18.82
C PHE A 224 17.53 16.55 -18.64
N SER A 225 16.94 17.44 -19.44
CA SER A 225 17.37 18.84 -19.58
C SER A 225 17.14 19.72 -18.36
N ASP A 226 16.23 19.32 -17.48
CA ASP A 226 15.78 20.05 -16.28
C ASP A 226 16.07 19.26 -15.00
N PHE A 227 17.03 18.33 -15.03
CA PHE A 227 17.37 17.54 -13.86
C PHE A 227 17.97 18.40 -12.74
N GLU A 228 17.28 18.45 -11.61
CA GLU A 228 17.79 19.08 -10.39
C GLU A 228 17.97 18.02 -9.29
N GLY A 229 19.19 17.54 -9.12
CA GLY A 229 19.51 16.46 -8.17
C GLY A 229 18.96 16.66 -6.76
N PRO A 230 19.11 17.83 -6.11
CA PRO A 230 18.55 18.09 -4.79
C PRO A 230 17.03 18.03 -4.75
N LYS A 231 16.35 18.61 -5.75
CA LYS A 231 14.89 18.57 -5.86
C LYS A 231 14.39 17.15 -6.07
N PHE A 232 14.99 16.43 -7.02
CA PHE A 232 14.67 15.02 -7.27
C PHE A 232 14.87 14.14 -6.01
N ALA A 233 15.93 14.38 -5.24
CA ALA A 233 16.15 13.65 -3.98
C ALA A 233 15.07 13.94 -2.93
N LEU A 234 14.61 15.18 -2.83
CA LEU A 234 13.49 15.57 -1.96
C LEU A 234 12.18 14.93 -2.44
N ASP A 235 11.91 14.97 -3.74
CA ASP A 235 10.73 14.36 -4.35
C ASP A 235 10.69 12.86 -4.07
N VAL A 236 11.81 12.15 -4.29
CA VAL A 236 11.94 10.71 -3.98
C VAL A 236 11.69 10.46 -2.50
N PHE A 237 12.23 11.28 -1.60
CA PHE A 237 12.01 11.11 -0.16
C PHE A 237 10.54 11.27 0.23
N GLY A 238 9.86 12.32 -0.24
CA GLY A 238 8.42 12.51 -0.04
C GLY A 238 7.60 11.36 -0.63
N TYR A 239 7.93 10.95 -1.85
CA TYR A 239 7.26 9.86 -2.55
C TYR A 239 7.50 8.48 -1.95
N ILE A 240 8.54 8.28 -1.13
CA ILE A 240 8.71 7.03 -0.38
C ILE A 240 7.59 6.89 0.66
N PHE A 241 7.24 7.97 1.37
CA PHE A 241 6.13 7.96 2.32
C PHE A 241 4.79 7.77 1.61
N TRP A 242 4.57 8.53 0.54
CA TRP A 242 3.37 8.41 -0.27
C TRP A 242 3.23 7.01 -0.88
N GLY A 243 4.32 6.50 -1.46
CA GLY A 243 4.41 5.15 -1.99
C GLY A 243 4.11 4.11 -0.93
N ALA A 244 4.64 4.24 0.29
CA ALA A 244 4.32 3.33 1.39
C ALA A 244 2.83 3.35 1.76
N LEU A 245 2.18 4.52 1.77
CA LEU A 245 0.73 4.64 1.98
C LEU A 245 -0.08 3.99 0.85
N GLN A 246 0.29 4.23 -0.41
CA GLN A 246 -0.37 3.56 -1.53
C GLN A 246 -0.16 2.04 -1.48
N GLN A 247 1.03 1.56 -1.11
CA GLN A 247 1.27 0.12 -0.93
C GLN A 247 0.59 -0.47 0.31
N LEU A 248 0.29 0.34 1.34
CA LEU A 248 -0.56 -0.09 2.44
C LEU A 248 -1.96 -0.48 1.92
N LEU A 249 -2.54 0.32 1.03
CA LEU A 249 -3.82 -0.02 0.40
C LEU A 249 -3.69 -1.18 -0.60
N PHE A 250 -2.79 -1.08 -1.58
CA PHE A 250 -2.76 -2.04 -2.69
C PHE A 250 -2.07 -3.36 -2.36
N CYS A 251 -0.93 -3.34 -1.69
CA CYS A 251 -0.25 -4.57 -1.30
C CYS A 251 -0.82 -5.14 0.01
N SER A 252 -1.03 -4.31 1.03
CA SER A 252 -1.39 -4.80 2.36
C SER A 252 -2.87 -5.08 2.53
N TYR A 253 -3.76 -4.26 1.97
CA TYR A 253 -5.19 -4.58 1.97
C TYR A 253 -5.59 -5.48 0.80
N PHE A 254 -5.59 -4.97 -0.44
CA PHE A 254 -6.05 -5.74 -1.61
C PHE A 254 -5.18 -6.97 -1.87
N GLY A 255 -3.85 -6.81 -1.85
CA GLY A 255 -2.91 -7.91 -2.05
C GLY A 255 -3.06 -9.00 -0.98
N THR A 256 -3.38 -8.66 0.27
CA THR A 256 -3.69 -9.65 1.32
C THR A 256 -4.99 -10.38 1.07
N ARG A 257 -6.08 -9.65 0.79
CA ARG A 257 -7.36 -10.28 0.44
C ARG A 257 -7.18 -11.25 -0.73
N LEU A 258 -6.56 -10.81 -1.82
CA LEU A 258 -6.44 -11.63 -3.01
C LEU A 258 -5.50 -12.84 -2.79
N ARG A 259 -4.32 -12.67 -2.18
CA ARG A 259 -3.40 -13.81 -1.97
C ARG A 259 -3.90 -14.83 -0.96
N LYS A 260 -4.77 -14.43 -0.02
CA LYS A 260 -5.46 -15.34 0.91
C LYS A 260 -6.72 -15.93 0.28
N GLY A 261 -7.37 -15.18 -0.60
CA GLY A 261 -8.57 -15.59 -1.33
C GLY A 261 -8.32 -16.66 -2.38
N PHE A 262 -7.22 -16.59 -3.12
CA PHE A 262 -6.85 -17.64 -4.08
C PHE A 262 -5.96 -18.70 -3.40
N ALA A 263 -6.33 -19.97 -3.54
CA ALA A 263 -5.52 -21.08 -3.02
C ALA A 263 -4.17 -21.18 -3.77
N PRO A 264 -3.09 -21.63 -3.10
CA PRO A 264 -1.85 -21.96 -3.80
C PRO A 264 -2.10 -23.04 -4.84
N ALA A 265 -1.18 -23.14 -5.80
CA ALA A 265 -1.18 -24.27 -6.72
C ALA A 265 -1.03 -25.59 -5.95
N GLN A 266 -1.77 -26.62 -6.38
CA GLN A 266 -1.66 -27.98 -5.81
C GLN A 266 -0.27 -28.58 -6.04
N SER A 267 0.33 -28.27 -7.19
CA SER A 267 1.67 -28.72 -7.55
C SER A 267 2.70 -27.59 -7.40
N PRO A 268 3.86 -27.84 -6.77
CA PRO A 268 4.88 -26.82 -6.52
C PRO A 268 5.36 -26.08 -7.78
N GLU A 269 5.43 -26.75 -8.93
CA GLU A 269 5.86 -26.18 -10.20
C GLU A 269 4.90 -25.12 -10.78
N ASN A 270 3.67 -25.04 -10.27
CA ASN A 270 2.64 -24.11 -10.73
C ASN A 270 2.40 -22.94 -9.77
N VAL A 271 3.08 -22.90 -8.61
CA VAL A 271 2.93 -21.81 -7.61
C VAL A 271 3.17 -20.45 -8.25
N TRP A 272 4.19 -20.35 -9.10
CA TRP A 272 4.52 -19.11 -9.80
C TRP A 272 3.38 -18.63 -10.72
N LYS A 273 2.61 -19.54 -11.34
CA LYS A 273 1.50 -19.16 -12.25
C LYS A 273 0.36 -18.53 -11.49
N VAL A 274 -0.04 -19.14 -10.37
CA VAL A 274 -1.12 -18.61 -9.52
C VAL A 274 -0.71 -17.28 -8.93
N ARG A 275 0.51 -17.21 -8.38
CA ARG A 275 1.06 -15.97 -7.85
C ARG A 275 1.08 -14.86 -8.91
N LEU A 276 1.42 -15.18 -10.16
CA LEU A 276 1.50 -14.20 -11.25
C LEU A 276 0.11 -13.70 -11.61
N ALA A 277 -0.87 -14.61 -11.73
CA ALA A 277 -2.25 -14.24 -12.02
C ALA A 277 -2.82 -13.30 -10.95
N VAL A 278 -2.57 -13.59 -9.67
CA VAL A 278 -3.02 -12.73 -8.57
C VAL A 278 -2.25 -11.41 -8.53
N ALA A 279 -0.96 -11.42 -8.88
CA ALA A 279 -0.17 -10.21 -8.96
C ALA A 279 -0.67 -9.28 -10.09
N VAL A 280 -0.99 -9.85 -11.25
CA VAL A 280 -1.58 -9.13 -12.40
C VAL A 280 -2.95 -8.56 -12.04
N LEU A 281 -3.78 -9.33 -11.35
CA LEU A 281 -5.09 -8.85 -10.88
C LEU A 281 -4.96 -7.70 -9.88
N ASN A 282 -4.10 -7.82 -8.88
CA ASN A 282 -3.88 -6.76 -7.90
C ASN A 282 -3.24 -5.51 -8.54
N GLY A 283 -2.32 -5.72 -9.48
CA GLY A 283 -1.78 -4.63 -10.30
C GLY A 283 -2.89 -3.92 -11.07
N ALA A 284 -3.87 -4.65 -11.62
CA ALA A 284 -4.98 -4.04 -12.36
C ALA A 284 -5.84 -3.17 -11.45
N PHE A 285 -6.06 -3.60 -10.20
CA PHE A 285 -6.73 -2.79 -9.18
C PHE A 285 -5.99 -1.47 -8.91
N PHE A 286 -4.64 -1.51 -8.91
CA PHE A 286 -3.82 -0.31 -8.76
C PHE A 286 -3.86 0.58 -10.01
N GLY A 287 -3.79 0.01 -11.22
CA GLY A 287 -3.92 0.77 -12.46
C GLY A 287 -5.28 1.47 -12.59
N ILE A 288 -6.37 0.74 -12.36
CA ILE A 288 -7.75 1.21 -12.60
C ILE A 288 -8.13 2.45 -11.78
N ILE A 289 -7.55 2.68 -10.60
CA ILE A 289 -7.85 3.90 -9.82
C ILE A 289 -7.33 5.18 -10.49
N HIS A 290 -6.39 5.05 -11.44
CA HIS A 290 -5.79 6.13 -12.22
C HIS A 290 -6.42 6.27 -13.62
N ILE A 291 -7.63 5.75 -13.83
CA ILE A 291 -8.27 5.70 -15.16
C ILE A 291 -8.51 7.08 -15.80
N ASN A 292 -8.34 8.18 -15.05
CA ASN A 292 -8.25 9.53 -15.62
C ASN A 292 -7.03 9.72 -16.55
N SER A 293 -5.99 8.90 -16.45
CA SER A 293 -4.77 8.97 -17.27
C SER A 293 -4.36 7.58 -17.77
N TRP A 294 -4.62 7.26 -19.04
CA TRP A 294 -4.38 5.93 -19.61
C TRP A 294 -2.90 5.50 -19.55
N SER A 295 -1.98 6.44 -19.74
CA SER A 295 -0.55 6.20 -19.59
C SER A 295 -0.20 5.86 -18.15
N LEU A 296 -0.77 6.58 -17.18
CA LEU A 296 -0.57 6.29 -15.76
C LEU A 296 -1.21 4.95 -15.35
N VAL A 297 -2.38 4.59 -15.89
CA VAL A 297 -2.98 3.25 -15.71
C VAL A 297 -1.98 2.17 -16.09
N LEU A 298 -1.33 2.28 -17.25
CA LEU A 298 -0.36 1.30 -17.73
C LEU A 298 0.86 1.22 -16.82
N VAL A 299 1.43 2.37 -16.44
CA VAL A 299 2.59 2.44 -15.53
C VAL A 299 2.25 1.84 -14.16
N CYS A 300 1.15 2.26 -13.54
CA CYS A 300 0.69 1.78 -12.25
C CYS A 300 0.31 0.29 -12.30
N TRP A 301 -0.27 -0.20 -13.41
CA TRP A 301 -0.55 -1.61 -13.60
C TRP A 301 0.72 -2.45 -13.61
N LEU A 302 1.71 -2.09 -14.44
CA LEU A 302 2.98 -2.81 -14.56
C LEU A 302 3.76 -2.79 -13.25
N LEU A 303 3.89 -1.61 -12.62
CA LEU A 303 4.53 -1.48 -11.32
C LEU A 303 3.77 -2.28 -10.25
N GLY A 304 2.44 -2.19 -10.23
CA GLY A 304 1.58 -2.93 -9.32
C GLY A 304 1.72 -4.43 -9.44
N CYS A 305 1.89 -4.97 -10.66
CA CYS A 305 2.18 -6.38 -10.88
C CYS A 305 3.48 -6.80 -10.18
N VAL A 306 4.55 -6.01 -10.36
CA VAL A 306 5.87 -6.30 -9.76
C VAL A 306 5.82 -6.19 -8.24
N LEU A 307 5.28 -5.09 -7.71
CA LEU A 307 5.19 -4.86 -6.26
C LEU A 307 4.33 -5.94 -5.60
N SER A 308 3.17 -6.26 -6.18
CA SER A 308 2.28 -7.31 -5.69
C SER A 308 2.96 -8.68 -5.72
N TRP A 309 3.64 -9.01 -6.83
CA TRP A 309 4.40 -10.25 -6.94
C TRP A 309 5.40 -10.36 -5.80
N LEU A 310 6.24 -9.35 -5.59
CA LEU A 310 7.24 -9.33 -4.51
C LEU A 310 6.59 -9.47 -3.14
N PHE A 311 5.53 -8.70 -2.86
CA PHE A 311 4.87 -8.66 -1.57
C PHE A 311 4.24 -9.99 -1.13
N MET A 312 3.90 -10.87 -2.07
CA MET A 312 3.33 -12.18 -1.75
C MET A 312 4.31 -13.12 -1.04
N GLU A 313 5.62 -12.89 -1.11
CA GLU A 313 6.62 -13.63 -0.33
C GLU A 313 6.99 -12.87 0.94
N ASP A 314 7.00 -13.55 2.09
CA ASP A 314 7.27 -12.90 3.38
C ASP A 314 8.66 -12.23 3.43
N ARG A 315 9.67 -12.81 2.78
CA ARG A 315 11.03 -12.25 2.72
C ARG A 315 11.14 -10.88 2.05
N ASN A 316 10.13 -10.50 1.27
CA ASN A 316 10.07 -9.23 0.52
C ASN A 316 8.91 -8.34 0.98
N ARG A 317 8.04 -8.84 1.85
CA ARG A 317 6.85 -8.14 2.34
C ARG A 317 7.26 -7.08 3.37
N ASN A 318 7.64 -5.90 2.91
CA ASN A 318 8.10 -4.78 3.71
C ASN A 318 7.68 -3.46 3.06
N LEU A 319 6.77 -2.72 3.70
CA LEU A 319 6.18 -1.53 3.09
C LEU A 319 7.19 -0.42 2.80
N VAL A 320 8.24 -0.28 3.61
CA VAL A 320 9.27 0.74 3.36
C VAL A 320 10.12 0.38 2.16
N ALA A 321 10.53 -0.89 2.01
CA ALA A 321 11.28 -1.32 0.83
C ALA A 321 10.48 -1.17 -0.46
N LEU A 322 9.17 -1.47 -0.42
CA LEU A 322 8.28 -1.23 -1.55
C LEU A 322 8.05 0.27 -1.79
N GLY A 323 7.99 1.07 -0.72
CA GLY A 323 7.96 2.52 -0.76
C GLY A 323 9.19 3.11 -1.45
N PHE A 324 10.38 2.53 -1.28
CA PHE A 324 11.58 2.89 -2.05
C PHE A 324 11.43 2.63 -3.55
N ILE A 325 10.91 1.45 -3.93
CA ILE A 325 10.69 1.14 -5.35
C ILE A 325 9.69 2.12 -5.95
N HIS A 326 8.56 2.26 -5.27
CA HIS A 326 7.48 3.14 -5.69
C HIS A 326 7.96 4.59 -5.77
N GLY A 327 8.62 5.09 -4.72
CA GLY A 327 8.95 6.49 -4.62
C GLY A 327 9.99 6.90 -5.66
N PHE A 328 11.03 6.09 -5.84
CA PHE A 328 12.02 6.35 -6.87
C PHE A 328 11.43 6.28 -8.28
N LEU A 329 10.66 5.24 -8.60
CA LEU A 329 10.08 5.09 -9.94
C LEU A 329 8.97 6.12 -10.20
N GLY A 330 8.15 6.43 -9.20
CA GLY A 330 7.09 7.44 -9.27
C GLY A 330 7.67 8.84 -9.49
N SER A 331 8.68 9.24 -8.71
CA SER A 331 9.40 10.51 -8.93
C SER A 331 10.13 10.52 -10.27
N SER A 332 10.67 9.38 -10.72
CA SER A 332 11.29 9.31 -12.05
C SER A 332 10.26 9.44 -13.17
N VAL A 333 9.07 8.86 -13.04
CA VAL A 333 7.99 9.00 -14.02
C VAL A 333 7.50 10.44 -14.06
N GLY A 334 7.19 11.03 -12.89
CA GLY A 334 6.79 12.42 -12.80
C GLY A 334 7.87 13.35 -13.37
N TRP A 335 9.12 13.20 -12.95
CA TRP A 335 10.19 14.00 -13.52
C TRP A 335 10.33 13.78 -15.03
N LEU A 336 10.37 12.56 -15.55
CA LEU A 336 10.68 12.33 -16.97
C LEU A 336 9.50 12.65 -17.91
N PHE A 337 8.26 12.44 -17.47
CA PHE A 337 7.08 12.42 -18.34
C PHE A 337 5.97 13.39 -17.93
N ASP A 338 6.13 14.17 -16.86
CA ASP A 338 5.20 15.25 -16.51
C ASP A 338 5.62 16.56 -17.21
N GLY A 339 4.65 17.27 -17.77
CA GLY A 339 4.81 18.58 -18.41
C GLY A 339 5.34 18.61 -19.85
N ASP A 340 5.50 19.83 -20.36
CA ASP A 340 5.70 20.15 -21.79
C ASP A 340 6.84 19.39 -22.49
N LYS A 341 7.91 19.02 -21.76
CA LYS A 341 9.06 18.32 -22.36
C LYS A 341 8.72 16.92 -22.85
N ALA A 342 7.67 16.32 -22.29
CA ALA A 342 7.18 15.01 -22.69
C ALA A 342 6.37 15.05 -23.99
N GLY A 343 5.90 16.23 -24.40
CA GLY A 343 5.11 16.43 -25.62
C GLY A 343 3.93 15.45 -25.68
N GLY A 344 3.84 14.68 -26.77
CA GLY A 344 2.79 13.67 -26.94
C GLY A 344 2.85 12.46 -25.99
N PHE A 345 3.83 12.41 -25.09
CA PHE A 345 4.02 11.34 -24.09
C PHE A 345 3.80 11.84 -22.66
N GLU A 346 3.22 13.03 -22.50
CA GLU A 346 2.86 13.56 -21.20
C GLU A 346 1.98 12.59 -20.41
N ILE A 347 2.29 12.44 -19.13
CA ILE A 347 1.55 11.60 -18.20
C ILE A 347 0.99 12.48 -17.11
N GLU A 348 -0.33 12.71 -17.16
CA GLU A 348 -1.04 13.40 -16.09
C GLU A 348 -1.02 12.55 -14.81
N MET A 349 -0.40 13.09 -13.77
CA MET A 349 -0.21 12.44 -12.47
C MET A 349 -1.44 12.64 -11.56
N GLY A 350 -2.57 12.03 -11.93
CA GLY A 350 -3.84 12.18 -11.20
C GLY A 350 -4.45 10.87 -10.69
N VAL A 351 -5.31 10.97 -9.67
CA VAL A 351 -6.14 9.87 -9.17
C VAL A 351 -7.60 10.30 -9.12
N GLY A 352 -8.48 9.52 -9.74
CA GLY A 352 -9.91 9.77 -9.71
C GLY A 352 -10.37 10.96 -10.57
N PRO A 353 -11.68 11.25 -10.55
CA PRO A 353 -12.33 12.08 -11.56
C PRO A 353 -12.12 13.59 -11.40
N THR A 354 -11.56 14.04 -10.28
CA THR A 354 -11.29 15.48 -10.05
C THR A 354 -10.24 16.06 -10.97
N HIS A 355 -9.53 15.20 -11.72
CA HIS A 355 -8.52 15.57 -12.71
C HIS A 355 -9.06 15.58 -14.15
N MET A 356 -10.38 15.42 -14.34
CA MET A 356 -10.99 15.33 -15.68
C MET A 356 -11.56 16.67 -16.12
N ASP A 357 -11.17 17.13 -17.31
CA ASP A 357 -11.73 18.32 -17.95
C ASP A 357 -12.96 17.95 -18.81
N GLY A 358 -14.12 17.86 -18.16
CA GLY A 358 -15.39 17.57 -18.83
C GLY A 358 -15.66 16.08 -19.03
N PHE A 359 -16.68 15.77 -19.84
CA PHE A 359 -17.19 14.39 -20.01
C PHE A 359 -16.33 13.60 -20.99
N ASP A 360 -15.77 12.48 -20.54
CA ASP A 360 -15.07 11.51 -21.38
C ASP A 360 -15.90 10.23 -21.58
N PRO A 361 -16.49 10.01 -22.77
CA PRO A 361 -17.25 8.82 -23.06
C PRO A 361 -16.43 7.53 -22.93
N LEU A 362 -15.13 7.55 -23.27
CA LEU A 362 -14.30 6.34 -23.26
C LEU A 362 -14.10 5.84 -21.82
N THR A 363 -13.69 6.73 -20.92
CA THR A 363 -13.57 6.42 -19.49
C THR A 363 -14.87 5.88 -18.94
N MET A 364 -16.01 6.51 -19.24
CA MET A 364 -17.31 6.03 -18.77
C MET A 364 -17.66 4.65 -19.31
N VAL A 365 -17.42 4.35 -20.59
CA VAL A 365 -17.63 3.02 -21.16
C VAL A 365 -16.77 1.98 -20.44
N VAL A 366 -15.46 2.25 -20.27
CA VAL A 366 -14.54 1.31 -19.62
C VAL A 366 -14.93 1.08 -18.16
N VAL A 367 -15.21 2.13 -17.40
CA VAL A 367 -15.65 2.01 -16.01
C VAL A 367 -16.97 1.23 -15.90
N THR A 368 -17.94 1.50 -16.77
CA THR A 368 -19.21 0.76 -16.83
C THR A 368 -18.96 -0.73 -17.03
N LEU A 369 -18.11 -1.09 -18.00
CA LEU A 369 -17.77 -2.48 -18.30
C LEU A 369 -17.04 -3.15 -17.11
N LEU A 370 -16.16 -2.43 -16.42
CA LEU A 370 -15.49 -2.92 -15.22
C LEU A 370 -16.48 -3.17 -14.08
N ILE A 371 -17.38 -2.23 -13.79
CA ILE A 371 -18.41 -2.38 -12.76
C ILE A 371 -19.32 -3.58 -13.06
N ILE A 372 -19.79 -3.72 -14.30
CA ILE A 372 -20.61 -4.86 -14.73
C ILE A 372 -19.82 -6.16 -14.59
N GLY A 373 -18.58 -6.20 -15.09
CA GLY A 373 -17.70 -7.36 -15.03
C GLY A 373 -17.43 -7.81 -13.59
N PHE A 374 -17.10 -6.89 -12.69
CA PHE A 374 -16.90 -7.18 -11.28
C PHE A 374 -18.19 -7.62 -10.59
N SER A 375 -19.33 -7.00 -10.90
CA SER A 375 -20.63 -7.40 -10.34
C SER A 375 -21.00 -8.82 -10.74
N ILE A 376 -20.83 -9.18 -12.01
CA ILE A 376 -21.04 -10.56 -12.52
C ILE A 376 -20.08 -11.52 -11.83
N PHE A 377 -18.81 -11.14 -11.68
CA PHE A 377 -17.82 -11.96 -10.98
C PHE A 377 -18.20 -12.19 -9.51
N ILE A 378 -18.58 -11.14 -8.78
CA ILE A 378 -19.04 -11.21 -7.39
C ILE A 378 -20.21 -12.18 -7.26
N ILE A 379 -21.25 -12.05 -8.10
CA ILE A 379 -22.41 -12.96 -8.10
C ILE A 379 -21.98 -14.41 -8.38
N ARG A 380 -21.08 -14.61 -9.35
CA ARG A 380 -20.56 -15.94 -9.68
C ARG A 380 -19.78 -16.56 -8.52
N VAL A 381 -18.90 -15.79 -7.87
CA VAL A 381 -18.13 -16.23 -6.71
C VAL A 381 -19.06 -16.56 -5.55
N TRP A 382 -20.06 -15.71 -5.29
CA TRP A 382 -21.05 -15.94 -4.25
C TRP A 382 -21.76 -17.30 -4.41
N TRP A 383 -22.20 -17.63 -5.62
CA TRP A 383 -22.94 -18.87 -5.90
C TRP A 383 -22.10 -20.11 -6.16
N ARG A 384 -20.93 -19.99 -6.80
CA ARG A 384 -20.21 -21.15 -7.38
C ARG A 384 -18.79 -21.34 -6.84
N TRP A 385 -18.31 -20.48 -5.94
CA TRP A 385 -16.97 -20.66 -5.39
C TRP A 385 -16.93 -21.89 -4.47
N ARG A 386 -16.10 -22.86 -4.84
CA ARG A 386 -15.79 -24.02 -3.99
C ARG A 386 -14.56 -23.66 -3.16
N GLU A 387 -14.69 -23.74 -1.84
CA GLU A 387 -13.53 -23.68 -0.95
C GLU A 387 -12.67 -24.91 -1.23
N VAL A 388 -11.45 -24.71 -1.72
CA VAL A 388 -10.43 -25.76 -1.94
C VAL A 388 -9.43 -25.72 -0.80
#